data_AF-A0AA35TDB4-F1
#
_entry.id   AF-A0AA35TDB4-F1
#
_cell.length_a   1.000
_cell.length_b   1.000
_cell.length_c   1.000
_cell.angle_alpha   90.00
_cell.angle_beta   90.00
_cell.angle_gamma   90.00
#
_symmetry.space_group_name_H-M   'P 1'
#
loop_
_entity.id
_entity.type
_entity.pdbx_description
1 polymer ?
#
loop_
_entity_poly.entity_id
_entity_poly.type
_entity_poly.pdbx_seq_one_letter_code
_entity_poly.pdbx_strand_id
1 'polypeptide(L)'
;MELMEQSLTDFLESRQRALPYHVQVNITYDITLALDYLHGNGIQHRDLSSNNILLTAGSRAKLTDFGMSKMVDLNPRMSRNKQTMCPGTEVYMPPEALLDVPVYSDKIDVFSTGVLIVQIITRRFPKPTARHNPVIDPRYQKRILVPIPELERRKNDLQEVFMTHSLRPMALECLKDEEKERPTAGNLCQRLAQLRSTPEYGESKSQYNQ
;
A
#
# COMPACT_ATOMS: atom_id res chain seq x y z
N MET A 1 21.64 1.38 -17.20
CA MET A 1 20.40 0.95 -16.52
C MET A 1 20.88 0.20 -15.27
N GLU A 2 20.49 0.65 -14.08
CA GLU A 2 20.90 0.00 -12.81
C GLU A 2 20.30 -1.41 -12.76
N LEU A 3 21.11 -2.42 -12.40
CA LEU A 3 20.62 -3.80 -12.30
C LEU A 3 19.64 -3.89 -11.13
N MET A 4 18.41 -4.28 -11.42
CA MET A 4 17.41 -4.62 -10.42
C MET A 4 17.49 -6.11 -10.15
N GLU A 5 17.79 -6.50 -8.92
CA GLU A 5 18.12 -7.90 -8.62
C GLU A 5 16.87 -8.78 -8.52
N GLN A 6 15.77 -8.23 -7.98
CA GLN A 6 14.53 -8.97 -7.74
C GLN A 6 13.35 -8.05 -7.42
N SER A 7 12.13 -8.59 -7.47
CA SER A 7 10.93 -7.91 -6.98
C SER A 7 10.86 -7.88 -5.45
N LEU A 8 10.06 -6.98 -4.88
CA LEU A 8 9.80 -6.97 -3.44
C LEU A 8 9.09 -8.26 -3.00
N THR A 9 8.24 -8.85 -3.85
CA THR A 9 7.63 -10.16 -3.59
C THR A 9 8.69 -11.22 -3.36
N ASP A 10 9.59 -11.41 -4.33
CA ASP A 10 10.66 -12.41 -4.24
C ASP A 10 11.58 -12.16 -3.04
N PHE A 11 11.89 -10.88 -2.78
CA PHE A 11 12.71 -10.49 -1.64
C PHE A 11 12.06 -10.83 -0.29
N LEU A 12 10.74 -10.61 -0.16
CA LEU A 12 10.01 -10.89 1.06
C LEU A 12 9.83 -12.40 1.29
N GLU A 13 9.61 -13.18 0.23
CA GLU A 13 9.40 -14.63 0.29
C GLU A 13 10.71 -15.43 0.46
N SER A 14 11.82 -14.95 -0.11
CA SER A 14 13.10 -15.69 -0.16
C SER A 14 13.85 -15.77 1.17
N ARG A 15 13.56 -14.93 2.17
CA ARG A 15 14.30 -14.92 3.45
C ARG A 15 13.40 -15.21 4.65
N GLN A 16 13.81 -16.22 5.43
CA GLN A 16 13.09 -16.63 6.66
C GLN A 16 13.30 -15.70 7.86
N ARG A 17 14.33 -14.84 7.85
CA ARG A 17 14.59 -13.91 8.96
C ARG A 17 13.74 -12.65 8.85
N ALA A 18 13.40 -12.05 10.00
CA ALA A 18 12.74 -10.76 10.03
C ALA A 18 13.55 -9.70 9.25
N LEU A 19 12.85 -8.82 8.54
CA LEU A 19 13.50 -7.74 7.80
C LEU A 19 13.99 -6.68 8.80
N PRO A 20 15.26 -6.24 8.76
CA PRO A 20 15.73 -5.21 9.68
C PRO A 20 14.90 -3.94 9.59
N TYR A 21 14.62 -3.32 10.72
CA TYR A 21 13.75 -2.13 10.81
C TYR A 21 14.17 -1.01 9.84
N HIS A 22 15.47 -0.69 9.78
CA HIS A 22 15.95 0.36 8.87
C HIS A 22 15.69 0.03 7.38
N VAL A 23 15.67 -1.25 6.99
CA VAL A 23 15.33 -1.68 5.62
C VAL A 23 13.83 -1.51 5.37
N GLN A 24 12.98 -1.88 6.34
CA GLN A 24 11.53 -1.65 6.25
C GLN A 24 11.21 -0.17 6.03
N VAL A 25 11.85 0.71 6.82
CA VAL A 25 11.70 2.17 6.70
C VAL A 25 12.23 2.67 5.36
N ASN A 26 13.38 2.19 4.89
CA ASN A 26 13.95 2.62 3.61
C ASN A 26 13.06 2.25 2.41
N ILE A 27 12.58 1.01 2.35
CA ILE A 27 11.70 0.55 1.27
C ILE A 27 10.42 1.38 1.27
N THR A 28 9.79 1.56 2.43
CA THR A 28 8.56 2.36 2.55
C THR A 28 8.82 3.82 2.16
N TYR A 29 9.92 4.40 2.62
CA TYR A 29 10.33 5.77 2.27
C TYR A 29 10.47 5.94 0.76
N ASP A 30 11.22 5.05 0.11
CA ASP A 30 11.46 5.09 -1.33
C ASP A 30 10.15 4.99 -2.14
N ILE A 31 9.21 4.13 -1.71
CA ILE A 31 7.87 4.02 -2.31
C ILE A 31 7.12 5.34 -2.19
N THR A 32 7.05 5.91 -0.97
CA THR A 32 6.30 7.15 -0.73
C THR A 32 6.94 8.36 -1.42
N LEU A 33 8.27 8.39 -1.56
CA LEU A 33 9.00 9.43 -2.27
C LEU A 33 8.68 9.40 -3.77
N ALA A 34 8.63 8.21 -4.37
CA ALA A 34 8.25 8.06 -5.77
C ALA A 34 6.78 8.47 -5.99
N LEU A 35 5.87 8.06 -5.09
CA LEU A 35 4.46 8.45 -5.18
C LEU A 35 4.26 9.96 -4.99
N ASP A 36 4.97 10.59 -4.06
CA ASP A 36 4.90 12.04 -3.86
C ASP A 36 5.32 12.79 -5.14
N TYR A 37 6.38 12.32 -5.81
CA TYR A 37 6.78 12.84 -7.11
C TYR A 37 5.69 12.64 -8.18
N LEU A 38 5.12 11.46 -8.31
CA LEU A 38 4.07 11.18 -9.30
C LEU A 38 2.82 12.03 -9.04
N HIS A 39 2.33 12.03 -7.81
CA HIS A 39 1.14 12.77 -7.39
C HIS A 39 1.31 14.28 -7.56
N GLY A 40 2.51 14.81 -7.25
CA GLY A 40 2.85 16.21 -7.51
C GLY A 40 2.85 16.60 -8.99
N ASN A 41 3.04 15.63 -9.89
CA ASN A 41 2.90 15.80 -11.34
C ASN A 41 1.50 15.41 -11.87
N GLY A 42 0.54 15.17 -10.96
CA GLY A 42 -0.80 14.75 -11.34
C GLY A 42 -0.85 13.37 -11.98
N ILE A 43 0.08 12.47 -11.67
CA ILE A 43 0.13 11.09 -12.18
C ILE A 43 -0.23 10.14 -11.05
N GLN A 44 -1.15 9.22 -11.30
CA GLN A 44 -1.50 8.11 -10.39
C GLN A 44 -0.86 6.82 -10.91
N HIS A 45 -0.31 5.99 -10.02
CA HIS A 45 0.31 4.72 -10.40
C HIS A 45 -0.74 3.67 -10.77
N ARG A 46 -1.78 3.52 -9.93
CA ARG A 46 -2.98 2.66 -10.10
C ARG A 46 -2.78 1.16 -10.01
N ASP A 47 -1.55 0.67 -10.16
CA ASP A 47 -1.22 -0.74 -9.98
C ASP A 47 -0.07 -0.94 -8.97
N LEU A 48 -0.19 -0.29 -7.81
CA LEU A 48 0.85 -0.39 -6.79
C LEU A 48 0.75 -1.73 -6.04
N SER A 49 1.74 -2.61 -6.22
CA SER A 49 1.84 -3.92 -5.57
C SER A 49 3.30 -4.29 -5.29
N SER A 50 3.53 -5.37 -4.56
CA SER A 50 4.90 -5.86 -4.28
C SER A 50 5.62 -6.39 -5.52
N ASN A 51 4.89 -6.81 -6.56
CA ASN A 51 5.47 -7.21 -7.84
C ASN A 51 6.02 -6.00 -8.61
N ASN A 52 5.37 -4.84 -8.46
CA ASN A 52 5.72 -3.60 -9.15
C ASN A 52 6.70 -2.73 -8.35
N ILE A 53 7.39 -3.33 -7.38
CA ILE A 53 8.48 -2.71 -6.64
C ILE A 53 9.73 -3.56 -6.86
N LEU A 54 10.75 -2.95 -7.45
CA LEU A 54 12.05 -3.59 -7.67
C LEU A 54 13.07 -3.12 -6.65
N LEU A 55 13.91 -4.04 -6.21
CA LEU A 55 14.99 -3.75 -5.27
C LEU A 55 16.34 -3.76 -5.97
N THR A 56 17.13 -2.74 -5.66
CA THR A 56 18.56 -2.67 -5.99
C THR A 56 19.38 -3.49 -4.99
N ALA A 57 20.63 -3.79 -5.33
CA ALA A 57 21.60 -4.44 -4.43
C ALA A 57 21.76 -3.72 -3.08
N GLY A 58 21.56 -2.40 -3.05
CA GLY A 58 21.62 -1.57 -1.84
C GLY A 58 20.32 -1.54 -1.02
N SER A 59 19.37 -2.45 -1.29
CA SER A 59 18.04 -2.47 -0.65
C SER A 59 17.25 -1.16 -0.83
N ARG A 60 17.48 -0.46 -1.94
CA ARG A 60 16.66 0.69 -2.35
C ARG A 60 15.53 0.21 -3.24
N ALA A 61 14.33 0.72 -3.01
CA ALA A 61 13.15 0.36 -3.77
C ALA A 61 12.92 1.35 -4.91
N LYS A 62 12.43 0.86 -6.06
CA LYS A 62 11.90 1.70 -7.13
C LYS A 62 10.59 1.14 -7.63
N LEU A 63 9.66 2.04 -7.94
CA LEU A 63 8.42 1.70 -8.61
C LEU A 63 8.71 1.37 -10.08
N THR A 64 8.03 0.35 -10.58
CA THR A 64 8.05 -0.07 -11.99
C THR A 64 6.62 -0.25 -12.49
N ASP A 65 6.48 -0.53 -13.77
CA ASP A 65 5.22 -0.81 -14.45
C ASP A 65 4.19 0.34 -14.39
N PHE A 66 4.47 1.35 -15.21
CA PHE A 66 3.58 2.48 -15.44
C PHE A 66 2.51 2.18 -16.52
N GLY A 67 2.32 0.92 -16.92
CA GLY A 67 1.36 0.55 -17.97
C GLY A 67 -0.09 0.93 -17.63
N MET A 68 -0.40 1.01 -16.34
CA MET A 68 -1.70 1.42 -15.81
C MET A 68 -1.74 2.87 -15.31
N SER A 69 -0.60 3.57 -15.36
CA SER A 69 -0.50 4.93 -14.84
C SER A 69 -1.29 5.91 -15.70
N LYS A 70 -1.93 6.88 -15.05
CA LYS A 70 -2.75 7.88 -15.74
C LYS A 70 -2.52 9.28 -15.16
N MET A 71 -2.44 10.27 -16.04
CA MET A 71 -2.56 11.66 -15.64
C MET A 71 -3.99 11.94 -15.15
N VAL A 72 -4.11 12.77 -14.12
CA VAL A 72 -5.38 13.28 -13.62
C VAL A 72 -6.01 14.11 -14.74
N ASP A 73 -7.09 13.58 -15.33
CA ASP A 73 -7.89 14.33 -16.30
C ASP A 73 -8.49 15.56 -15.60
N LEU A 74 -8.15 16.77 -16.07
CA LEU A 74 -8.72 18.05 -15.60
C LEU A 74 -10.25 18.13 -15.81
N ASN A 75 -10.83 17.19 -16.55
CA ASN A 75 -12.26 17.04 -16.76
C ASN A 75 -12.79 15.79 -16.02
N PRO A 76 -13.38 15.95 -14.82
CA PRO A 76 -13.87 14.82 -14.01
C PRO A 76 -14.98 14.00 -14.68
N ARG A 77 -15.59 14.52 -15.75
CA ARG A 77 -16.61 13.82 -16.55
C ARG A 77 -16.03 12.84 -17.59
N MET A 78 -14.77 13.00 -18.02
CA MET A 78 -14.14 12.11 -18.99
C MET A 78 -13.41 10.93 -18.34
N SER A 79 -12.95 11.08 -17.09
CA SER A 79 -12.23 10.02 -16.37
C SER A 79 -13.13 8.83 -15.98
N ARG A 80 -14.46 9.01 -15.91
CA ARG A 80 -15.44 8.01 -15.41
C ARG A 80 -15.86 6.92 -16.39
N ASN A 81 -15.63 7.10 -17.70
CA ASN A 81 -16.34 6.31 -18.72
C ASN A 81 -15.49 5.25 -19.45
N LYS A 82 -14.20 5.10 -19.14
CA LYS A 82 -13.33 4.09 -19.75
C LYS A 82 -12.24 3.66 -18.78
N GLN A 83 -12.52 2.67 -17.94
CA GLN A 83 -11.49 1.97 -17.18
C GLN A 83 -11.90 0.50 -17.04
N THR A 84 -11.11 -0.38 -17.64
CA THR A 84 -11.25 -1.83 -17.55
C THR A 84 -10.59 -2.30 -16.26
N MET A 85 -11.29 -3.14 -15.50
CA MET A 85 -10.75 -3.87 -14.35
C MET A 85 -9.52 -4.69 -14.79
N CYS A 86 -8.38 -4.53 -14.10
CA CYS A 86 -7.20 -5.38 -14.34
C CYS A 86 -7.19 -6.54 -13.33
N PRO A 87 -7.04 -7.82 -13.76
CA PRO A 87 -6.97 -8.96 -12.86
C PRO A 87 -5.58 -9.09 -12.23
N GLY A 88 -5.51 -9.11 -10.90
CA GLY A 88 -4.27 -9.22 -10.11
C GLY A 88 -3.72 -7.83 -9.79
N THR A 89 -4.03 -7.19 -8.67
CA THR A 89 -3.75 -7.70 -7.33
C THR A 89 -4.79 -7.12 -6.35
N GLU A 90 -6.04 -7.60 -6.44
CA GLU A 90 -7.20 -7.01 -5.72
C GLU A 90 -7.01 -6.84 -4.21
N VAL A 91 -6.08 -7.58 -3.61
CA VAL A 91 -5.73 -7.46 -2.20
C VAL A 91 -5.03 -6.13 -1.85
N TYR A 92 -4.49 -5.39 -2.83
CA TYR A 92 -3.93 -4.03 -2.64
C TYR A 92 -4.93 -2.94 -2.98
N MET A 93 -6.02 -3.25 -3.68
CA MET A 93 -6.96 -2.25 -4.15
C MET A 93 -7.91 -1.75 -3.05
N PRO A 94 -8.14 -0.43 -2.96
CA PRO A 94 -9.08 0.17 -2.01
C PRO A 94 -10.54 -0.14 -2.40
N PRO A 95 -11.51 0.00 -1.46
CA PRO A 95 -12.91 -0.29 -1.74
C PRO A 95 -13.50 0.53 -2.91
N GLU A 96 -13.15 1.81 -3.03
CA GLU A 96 -13.67 2.69 -4.08
C GLU A 96 -13.19 2.36 -5.50
N ALA A 97 -12.09 1.59 -5.63
CA ALA A 97 -11.59 1.14 -6.92
C ALA A 97 -12.34 -0.09 -7.47
N LEU A 98 -13.16 -0.76 -6.65
CA LEU A 98 -13.94 -1.95 -7.05
C LEU A 98 -15.45 -1.70 -7.11
N LEU A 99 -15.87 -0.44 -7.07
CA LEU A 99 -17.24 -0.06 -7.36
C LEU A 99 -17.54 -0.26 -8.86
N ASP A 100 -18.81 -0.45 -9.21
CA ASP A 100 -19.25 -0.50 -10.62
C ASP A 100 -18.80 0.74 -11.41
N VAL A 101 -18.72 1.88 -10.72
CA VAL A 101 -18.09 3.10 -11.20
C VAL A 101 -16.94 3.45 -10.25
N PRO A 102 -15.70 3.07 -10.58
CA PRO A 102 -14.55 3.34 -9.74
C PRO A 102 -14.30 4.84 -9.51
N VAL A 103 -13.83 5.18 -8.31
CA VAL A 103 -13.35 6.53 -7.98
C VAL A 103 -11.83 6.47 -7.86
N TYR A 104 -11.15 7.26 -8.70
CA TYR A 104 -9.69 7.32 -8.72
C TYR A 104 -9.18 8.69 -8.30
N SER A 105 -8.55 8.73 -7.13
CA SER A 105 -7.72 9.83 -6.64
C SER A 105 -6.28 9.33 -6.42
N ASP A 106 -5.37 10.21 -6.05
CA ASP A 106 -4.04 9.85 -5.55
C ASP A 106 -4.10 8.89 -4.33
N LYS A 107 -5.24 8.87 -3.62
CA LYS A 107 -5.46 8.07 -2.42
C LYS A 107 -5.57 6.56 -2.67
N ILE A 108 -5.74 6.13 -3.93
CA ILE A 108 -5.72 4.71 -4.27
C ILE A 108 -4.31 4.11 -4.10
N ASP A 109 -3.28 4.89 -4.46
CA ASP A 109 -1.89 4.49 -4.31
C ASP A 109 -1.49 4.54 -2.83
N VAL A 110 -2.05 5.50 -2.08
CA VAL A 110 -1.87 5.60 -0.62
C VAL A 110 -2.45 4.37 0.09
N PHE A 111 -3.65 3.93 -0.28
CA PHE A 111 -4.23 2.72 0.29
C PHE A 111 -3.37 1.48 0.00
N SER A 112 -2.94 1.34 -1.25
CA SER A 112 -2.05 0.25 -1.68
C SER A 112 -0.72 0.27 -0.90
N THR A 113 -0.20 1.47 -0.59
CA THR A 113 0.97 1.66 0.28
C THR A 113 0.70 1.14 1.70
N GLY A 114 -0.50 1.35 2.25
CA GLY A 114 -0.89 0.78 3.55
C GLY A 114 -0.82 -0.75 3.57
N VAL A 115 -1.31 -1.40 2.52
CA VAL A 115 -1.21 -2.86 2.36
C VAL A 115 0.25 -3.31 2.25
N LEU A 116 1.07 -2.58 1.49
CA LEU A 116 2.51 -2.83 1.36
C LEU A 116 3.25 -2.69 2.68
N ILE A 117 2.93 -1.69 3.52
CA ILE A 117 3.56 -1.54 4.84
C ILE A 117 3.29 -2.77 5.69
N VAL A 118 2.04 -3.25 5.74
CA VAL A 118 1.69 -4.49 6.47
C VAL A 118 2.48 -5.68 5.92
N GLN A 119 2.56 -5.82 4.60
CA GLN A 119 3.32 -6.89 3.96
C GLN A 119 4.82 -6.81 4.26
N ILE A 120 5.42 -5.61 4.25
CA ILE A 120 6.84 -5.39 4.54
C ILE A 120 7.19 -5.79 5.97
N ILE A 121 6.33 -5.45 6.93
CA ILE A 121 6.54 -5.76 8.35
C ILE A 121 6.37 -7.25 8.61
N THR A 122 5.29 -7.84 8.11
CA THR A 122 4.92 -9.25 8.36
C THR A 122 5.70 -10.22 7.47
N ARG A 123 6.22 -9.74 6.34
CA ARG A 123 6.75 -10.54 5.22
C ARG A 123 5.78 -11.57 4.65
N ARG A 124 4.48 -11.44 4.94
CA ARG A 124 3.45 -12.36 4.45
C ARG A 124 2.64 -11.69 3.37
N PHE A 125 2.35 -12.45 2.32
CA PHE A 125 1.41 -12.00 1.31
C PHE A 125 0.06 -11.64 1.97
N PRO A 126 -0.55 -10.47 1.68
CA PRO A 126 -1.78 -10.03 2.32
C PRO A 126 -2.93 -11.03 2.11
N LYS A 127 -3.67 -11.36 3.17
CA LYS A 127 -4.78 -12.32 3.13
C LYS A 127 -6.03 -11.73 3.77
N PRO A 128 -6.60 -10.66 3.19
CA PRO A 128 -7.82 -10.07 3.72
C PRO A 128 -8.99 -11.05 3.62
N THR A 129 -9.90 -10.99 4.58
CA THR A 129 -11.14 -11.76 4.54
C THR A 129 -12.13 -11.19 3.50
N ALA A 130 -13.34 -11.74 3.44
CA ALA A 130 -14.37 -11.33 2.49
C ALA A 130 -14.61 -9.81 2.49
N ARG A 131 -15.03 -9.24 1.36
CA ARG A 131 -15.37 -7.80 1.25
C ARG A 131 -16.75 -7.48 1.82
N HIS A 132 -17.64 -8.47 1.86
CA HIS A 132 -19.02 -8.28 2.27
C HIS A 132 -19.47 -9.41 3.17
N ASN A 133 -20.29 -9.06 4.17
CA ASN A 133 -21.02 -10.02 4.98
C ASN A 133 -22.45 -10.17 4.44
N PRO A 134 -22.95 -11.40 4.29
CA PRO A 134 -24.35 -11.62 4.03
C PRO A 134 -25.17 -11.37 5.30
N VAL A 135 -26.14 -10.48 5.22
CA VAL A 135 -27.10 -10.21 6.30
C VAL A 135 -28.52 -10.28 5.75
N ILE A 136 -29.50 -10.51 6.62
CA ILE A 136 -30.92 -10.47 6.23
C ILE A 136 -31.43 -9.05 6.49
N ASP A 137 -31.92 -8.35 5.46
CA ASP A 137 -32.59 -7.06 5.65
C ASP A 137 -33.88 -7.31 6.45
N PRO A 138 -34.00 -6.75 7.67
CA PRO A 138 -35.14 -7.01 8.54
C PRO A 138 -36.45 -6.48 7.96
N ARG A 139 -36.42 -5.52 7.03
CA ARG A 139 -37.62 -4.93 6.41
C ARG A 139 -38.22 -5.82 5.33
N TYR A 140 -37.38 -6.53 4.59
CA TYR A 140 -37.79 -7.29 3.40
C TYR A 140 -37.57 -8.80 3.52
N GLN A 141 -36.96 -9.26 4.61
CA GLN A 141 -36.52 -10.66 4.83
C GLN A 141 -35.70 -11.22 3.65
N LYS A 142 -34.90 -10.37 3.00
CA LYS A 142 -34.04 -10.74 1.87
C LYS A 142 -32.58 -10.67 2.27
N ARG A 143 -31.78 -11.58 1.72
CA ARG A 143 -30.33 -11.54 1.87
C ARG A 143 -29.77 -10.34 1.12
N ILE A 144 -29.03 -9.49 1.82
CA ILE A 144 -28.26 -8.37 1.28
C ILE A 144 -26.79 -8.56 1.63
N LEU A 145 -25.90 -7.89 0.89
CA LEU A 145 -24.46 -7.86 1.16
C LEU A 145 -24.11 -6.51 1.76
N VAL A 146 -23.48 -6.51 2.93
CA VAL A 146 -23.01 -5.29 3.60
C VAL A 146 -21.49 -5.27 3.59
N PRO A 147 -20.84 -4.16 3.18
CA PRO A 147 -19.39 -4.08 3.13
C PRO A 147 -18.77 -4.23 4.53
N ILE A 148 -17.64 -4.92 4.59
CA ILE A 148 -16.83 -5.08 5.80
C ILE A 148 -15.73 -4.01 5.77
N PRO A 149 -15.56 -3.19 6.84
CA PRO A 149 -14.50 -2.20 6.91
C PRO A 149 -13.11 -2.82 6.70
N GLU A 150 -12.22 -2.14 5.98
CA GLU A 150 -10.91 -2.69 5.58
C GLU A 150 -10.03 -3.11 6.76
N LEU A 151 -10.10 -2.39 7.89
CA LEU A 151 -9.37 -2.77 9.10
C LEU A 151 -9.87 -4.09 9.70
N GLU A 152 -11.18 -4.37 9.64
CA GLU A 152 -11.73 -5.66 10.10
C GLU A 152 -11.41 -6.76 9.09
N ARG A 153 -11.47 -6.46 7.78
CA ARG A 153 -11.07 -7.41 6.74
C ARG A 153 -9.65 -7.92 6.92
N ARG A 154 -8.74 -7.04 7.37
CA ARG A 154 -7.29 -7.28 7.50
C ARG A 154 -6.85 -7.54 8.93
N LYS A 155 -7.78 -7.82 9.84
CA LYS A 155 -7.51 -8.00 11.27
C LYS A 155 -6.42 -9.04 11.56
N ASN A 156 -6.41 -10.16 10.84
CA ASN A 156 -5.40 -11.20 11.01
C ASN A 156 -4.00 -10.68 10.62
N ASP A 157 -3.87 -10.04 9.46
CA ASP A 157 -2.59 -9.45 9.01
C ASP A 157 -2.12 -8.36 9.99
N LEU A 158 -3.05 -7.53 10.50
CA LEU A 158 -2.76 -6.44 11.44
C LEU A 158 -2.43 -6.93 12.86
N GLN A 159 -2.87 -8.12 13.26
CA GLN A 159 -2.51 -8.72 14.55
C GLN A 159 -1.05 -9.17 14.58
N GLU A 160 -0.46 -9.47 13.42
CA GLU A 160 0.95 -9.87 13.31
C GLU A 160 1.93 -8.69 13.39
N VAL A 161 1.45 -7.48 13.13
CA VAL A 161 2.24 -6.25 13.29
C VAL A 161 2.26 -5.87 14.77
N PHE A 162 3.44 -5.74 15.39
CA PHE A 162 3.53 -5.31 16.79
C PHE A 162 2.88 -3.93 17.00
N MET A 163 2.15 -3.75 18.12
CA MET A 163 1.50 -2.47 18.45
C MET A 163 2.49 -1.30 18.58
N THR A 164 3.72 -1.60 18.99
CA THR A 164 4.81 -0.64 19.15
C THR A 164 5.56 -0.34 17.85
N HIS A 165 5.24 -1.02 16.75
CA HIS A 165 5.97 -0.83 15.50
C HIS A 165 5.73 0.56 14.91
N SER A 166 6.80 1.33 14.70
CA SER A 166 6.76 2.73 14.27
C SER A 166 6.04 2.97 12.94
N LEU A 167 5.99 1.97 12.04
CA LEU A 167 5.23 2.04 10.78
C LEU A 167 3.73 1.72 10.91
N ARG A 168 3.28 1.11 12.03
CA ARG A 168 1.89 0.65 12.20
C ARG A 168 0.86 1.78 12.09
N PRO A 169 1.04 2.96 12.73
CA PRO A 169 0.06 4.04 12.62
C PRO A 169 -0.15 4.50 11.17
N MET A 170 0.94 4.61 10.39
CA MET A 170 0.87 4.96 8.97
C MET A 170 0.09 3.93 8.16
N ALA A 171 0.30 2.62 8.41
CA ALA A 171 -0.48 1.58 7.75
C ALA A 171 -1.99 1.70 8.05
N LEU A 172 -2.36 1.91 9.32
CA LEU A 172 -3.76 2.03 9.73
C LEU A 172 -4.43 3.27 9.11
N GLU A 173 -3.74 4.39 9.06
CA GLU A 173 -4.24 5.62 8.44
C GLU A 173 -4.42 5.48 6.92
N CYS A 174 -3.53 4.74 6.24
CA CYS A 174 -3.64 4.45 4.82
C CYS A 174 -4.81 3.50 4.50
N LEU A 175 -5.13 2.57 5.42
CA LEU A 175 -6.16 1.54 5.24
C LEU A 175 -7.57 1.98 5.64
N LYS A 176 -7.80 3.28 5.88
CA LYS A 176 -9.15 3.80 6.12
C LYS A 176 -10.04 3.63 4.88
N ASP A 177 -11.29 3.26 5.09
CA ASP A 177 -12.27 3.07 4.02
C ASP A 177 -12.53 4.36 3.23
N GLU A 178 -12.68 5.50 3.92
CA GLU A 178 -12.91 6.81 3.31
C GLU A 178 -11.60 7.41 2.76
N GLU A 179 -11.51 7.59 1.43
CA GLU A 179 -10.28 8.08 0.77
C GLU A 179 -9.76 9.43 1.33
N LYS A 180 -10.68 10.33 1.71
CA LYS A 180 -10.39 11.67 2.22
C LYS A 180 -9.72 11.65 3.60
N GLU A 181 -9.87 10.56 4.35
CA GLU A 181 -9.27 10.43 5.67
C GLU A 181 -7.83 9.89 5.63
N ARG A 182 -7.38 9.41 4.47
CA ARG A 182 -6.03 8.90 4.27
C ARG A 182 -5.04 10.06 4.13
N PRO A 183 -3.78 9.92 4.57
CA PRO A 183 -2.74 10.93 4.38
C PRO A 183 -2.39 11.10 2.89
N THR A 184 -1.59 12.10 2.54
CA THR A 184 -0.98 12.20 1.20
C THR A 184 0.34 11.43 1.17
N ALA A 185 0.82 11.08 -0.03
CA ALA A 185 2.16 10.49 -0.18
C ALA A 185 3.26 11.38 0.41
N GLY A 186 3.19 12.69 0.20
CA GLY A 186 4.11 13.66 0.81
C GLY A 186 4.08 13.68 2.35
N ASN A 187 2.90 13.56 2.98
CA ASN A 187 2.81 13.45 4.44
C ASN A 187 3.51 12.18 4.97
N LEU A 188 3.30 11.04 4.30
CA LEU A 188 3.97 9.79 4.64
C LEU A 188 5.50 9.89 4.45
N CYS A 189 5.93 10.45 3.32
CA CYS A 189 7.34 10.65 2.99
C CYS A 189 8.05 11.50 4.06
N GLN A 190 7.43 12.58 4.52
CA GLN A 190 7.98 13.43 5.58
C GLN A 190 8.12 12.67 6.91
N ARG A 191 7.10 11.92 7.31
CA ARG A 191 7.13 11.11 8.56
C ARG A 191 8.18 10.01 8.50
N LEU A 192 8.32 9.35 7.35
CA LEU A 192 9.35 8.33 7.13
C LEU A 192 10.77 8.94 7.14
N ALA A 193 10.95 10.16 6.61
CA ALA A 193 12.21 10.89 6.74
C ALA A 193 12.58 11.17 8.20
N GLN A 194 11.60 11.49 9.06
CA GLN A 194 11.82 11.66 10.49
C GLN A 194 12.23 10.33 11.16
N LEU A 195 11.58 9.21 10.81
CA LEU A 195 11.95 7.89 11.32
C LEU A 195 13.39 7.51 10.98
N ARG A 196 13.91 7.93 9.83
CA ARG A 196 15.33 7.69 9.44
C ARG A 196 16.35 8.44 10.30
N SER A 197 15.90 9.37 11.13
CA SER A 197 16.74 10.14 12.06
C SER A 197 16.65 9.64 13.50
N THR A 198 15.87 8.59 13.77
CA THR A 198 15.70 8.06 15.14
C THR A 198 16.86 7.14 15.54
N PRO A 199 17.13 7.01 16.86
CA PRO A 199 18.10 6.04 17.37
C PRO A 199 17.79 4.60 16.93
N GLU A 200 16.52 4.19 16.97
CA GLU A 200 16.04 2.87 16.54
C GLU A 200 16.49 2.55 15.09
N TYR A 201 16.39 3.53 14.19
CA TYR A 201 16.87 3.39 12.81
C TYR A 201 18.39 3.25 12.76
N GLY A 202 19.12 4.11 13.48
CA GLY A 202 20.59 4.09 13.52
C GLY A 202 21.17 2.79 14.07
N GLU A 203 20.58 2.26 15.14
CA GLU A 203 20.94 0.98 15.76
C GLU A 203 20.68 -0.18 14.80
N SER A 204 19.49 -0.24 14.21
CA SER A 204 19.13 -1.28 13.23
C SER A 204 20.08 -1.29 12.02
N LYS A 205 20.46 -0.11 11.52
CA LYS A 205 21.38 0.03 10.39
C LYS A 205 22.80 -0.39 10.76
N SER A 206 23.25 -0.07 11.97
CA SER A 206 24.61 -0.41 12.44
C SER A 206 24.78 -1.91 12.63
N GLN A 207 23.79 -2.59 13.21
CA GLN A 207 23.80 -4.05 13.42
C GLN A 207 23.77 -4.86 12.12
N TYR A 208 23.23 -4.29 11.04
CA TYR A 208 23.13 -4.98 9.74
C TYR A 208 24.41 -4.93 8.90
N ASN A 209 25.26 -3.93 9.12
CA ASN A 209 26.52 -3.76 8.41
C ASN A 209 27.71 -4.45 9.11
N GLN A 210 27.46 -5.12 10.24
CA GLN A 210 28.42 -5.97 10.97
C GLN A 210 28.24 -7.42 10.53
#